data_AF-A0A821PJP8-F1
#
_entry.id   AF-A0A821PJP8-F1
#
_cell.length_a   1.000
_cell.length_b   1.000
_cell.length_c   1.000
_cell.angle_alpha   90.00
_cell.angle_beta   90.00
_cell.angle_gamma   90.00
#
_symmetry.space_group_name_H-M   'P 1'
#
loop_
_entity.id
_entity.type
_entity.pdbx_description
1 polymer ?
#
loop_
_entity_poly.entity_id
_entity_poly.type
_entity_poly.pdbx_seq_one_letter_code
_entity_poly.pdbx_strand_id
1 'polypeptide(L)'
;SEFAKRQHGEPLFNVLPDIFSNLVGVKLDEQRQLNEEDFKSVIDFLFKYVSKKKQTESLLEKLLERFCLANDDPRACRDLAYIMSKLTFNEQSLKGLLHHYDNYRDKLFDNDVYQSFLTILDNAKKNLGAKPDLKVKIKRFFSFCLLFFID
;
A
#
# COMPACT_ATOMS: atom_id res chain seq x y z
N SER A 1 -29.45 10.20 26.77
CA SER A 1 -28.82 8.88 26.90
C SER A 1 -27.31 9.04 26.80
N GLU A 2 -26.54 8.26 27.55
CA GLU A 2 -25.07 8.31 27.61
C GLU A 2 -24.34 7.91 26.31
N PHE A 3 -25.10 7.68 25.23
CA PHE A 3 -24.59 7.29 23.92
C PHE A 3 -24.13 8.46 23.03
N ALA A 4 -24.42 9.72 23.38
CA ALA A 4 -24.00 10.89 22.60
C ALA A 4 -22.66 11.50 23.04
N LYS A 5 -22.02 10.97 24.10
CA LYS A 5 -20.76 11.52 24.66
C LYS A 5 -19.53 10.64 24.46
N ARG A 6 -19.65 9.49 23.77
CA ARG A 6 -18.46 8.75 23.30
C ARG A 6 -17.96 9.44 22.05
N GLN A 7 -16.77 10.01 22.14
CA GLN A 7 -16.02 10.63 21.06
C GLN A 7 -16.10 9.75 19.80
N HIS A 8 -16.93 10.16 18.83
CA HIS A 8 -17.15 9.41 17.61
C HIS A 8 -15.93 9.58 16.70
N GLY A 9 -15.24 8.46 16.48
CA GLY A 9 -14.23 8.28 15.46
C GLY A 9 -12.82 8.25 16.04
N GLU A 10 -12.34 7.05 16.39
CA GLU A 10 -10.93 6.82 16.08
C GLU A 10 -10.75 7.19 14.60
N PRO A 11 -9.75 8.02 14.25
CA PRO A 11 -9.46 8.31 12.85
C PRO A 11 -9.44 6.98 12.09
N LEU A 12 -10.21 6.85 11.01
CA LEU A 12 -10.33 5.60 10.23
C LEU A 12 -8.96 4.93 10.00
N PHE A 13 -7.92 5.75 9.87
CA PHE A 13 -6.53 5.33 9.73
C PHE A 13 -6.00 4.43 10.86
N ASN A 14 -6.42 4.63 12.11
CA ASN A 14 -5.99 3.82 13.25
C ASN A 14 -6.54 2.39 13.16
N VAL A 15 -7.73 2.22 12.59
CA VAL A 15 -8.39 0.91 12.43
C VAL A 15 -8.09 0.25 11.09
N LEU A 16 -7.51 0.98 10.12
CA LEU A 16 -7.14 0.42 8.81
C LEU A 16 -6.23 -0.81 8.89
N PRO A 17 -5.16 -0.85 9.73
CA PRO A 17 -4.35 -2.05 9.86
C PRO A 17 -5.16 -3.29 10.25
N ASP A 18 -6.14 -3.14 11.14
CA ASP A 18 -7.00 -4.25 11.58
C ASP A 18 -8.01 -4.64 10.49
N ILE A 19 -8.58 -3.66 9.80
CA ILE A 19 -9.45 -3.91 8.64
C ILE A 19 -8.68 -4.66 7.55
N PHE A 20 -7.49 -4.20 7.19
CA PHE A 20 -6.62 -4.88 6.22
C PHE A 20 -6.18 -6.24 6.74
N SER A 21 -6.01 -6.41 8.05
CA SER A 21 -5.74 -7.70 8.66
C SER A 21 -6.84 -8.74 8.41
N ASN A 22 -8.09 -8.28 8.42
CA ASN A 22 -9.26 -9.09 8.17
C ASN A 22 -9.65 -9.20 6.67
N LEU A 23 -9.18 -8.29 5.81
CA LEU A 23 -9.47 -8.33 4.36
C LEU A 23 -8.38 -9.02 3.54
N VAL A 24 -7.13 -8.88 3.97
CA VAL A 24 -5.96 -9.51 3.36
C VAL A 24 -5.51 -10.58 4.34
N GLY A 25 -5.73 -11.85 4.05
CA GLY A 25 -5.36 -12.90 4.99
C GLY A 25 -5.25 -14.27 4.35
N VAL A 26 -4.13 -14.92 4.62
CA VAL A 26 -3.77 -16.32 4.29
C VAL A 26 -4.72 -17.34 4.96
N LYS A 27 -5.69 -16.89 5.76
CA LYS A 27 -6.60 -17.71 6.57
C LYS A 27 -8.06 -17.24 6.54
N LEU A 28 -8.46 -16.49 5.52
CA LEU A 28 -9.88 -16.23 5.32
C LEU A 28 -10.53 -17.53 4.83
N ASP A 29 -11.65 -17.91 5.45
CA ASP A 29 -12.52 -18.96 4.87
C ASP A 29 -12.77 -18.60 3.40
N GLU A 30 -12.69 -19.56 2.47
CA GLU A 30 -12.89 -19.30 1.04
C GLU A 30 -14.21 -18.55 0.77
N GLN A 31 -15.23 -18.77 1.60
CA GLN A 31 -16.53 -18.09 1.52
C GLN A 31 -16.51 -16.61 1.93
N ARG A 32 -15.46 -16.16 2.63
CA ARG A 32 -15.27 -14.78 3.10
C ARG A 32 -14.24 -14.03 2.27
N GLN A 33 -13.50 -14.71 1.40
CA GLN A 33 -12.51 -14.08 0.55
C GLN A 33 -13.21 -13.33 -0.57
N LEU A 34 -13.00 -12.02 -0.62
CA LEU A 34 -13.51 -11.19 -1.71
C LEU A 34 -12.75 -11.54 -3.01
N ASN A 35 -13.46 -11.51 -4.14
CA ASN A 35 -12.77 -11.47 -5.42
C ASN A 35 -11.96 -10.16 -5.57
N GLU A 36 -11.07 -10.08 -6.56
CA GLU A 36 -10.17 -8.92 -6.69
C GLU A 36 -10.92 -7.61 -6.91
N GLU A 37 -12.02 -7.63 -7.66
CA GLU A 37 -12.79 -6.44 -7.99
C GLU A 37 -13.53 -5.88 -6.77
N ASP A 38 -14.17 -6.75 -6.00
CA ASP A 38 -14.86 -6.40 -4.76
C ASP A 38 -13.87 -5.89 -3.72
N PHE A 39 -12.71 -6.57 -3.58
CA PHE A 39 -11.65 -6.10 -2.70
C PHE A 39 -11.20 -4.69 -3.09
N LYS A 40 -10.86 -4.47 -4.37
CA LYS A 40 -10.43 -3.17 -4.88
C LYS A 40 -11.48 -2.08 -4.62
N SER A 41 -12.76 -2.41 -4.82
CA SER A 41 -13.89 -1.51 -4.58
C SER A 41 -14.03 -1.12 -3.10
N VAL A 42 -13.88 -2.09 -2.18
CA VAL A 42 -13.88 -1.84 -0.73
C VAL A 42 -12.71 -0.96 -0.32
N ILE A 43 -11.49 -1.27 -0.78
CA ILE A 43 -10.30 -0.48 -0.48
C ILE A 43 -10.46 0.96 -1.00
N ASP A 44 -10.92 1.14 -2.24
CA ASP A 44 -11.16 2.46 -2.81
C ASP A 44 -12.23 3.24 -2.03
N PHE A 45 -13.29 2.57 -1.58
CA PHE A 45 -14.30 3.17 -0.73
C PHE A 45 -13.71 3.65 0.61
N LEU A 46 -12.93 2.81 1.29
CA LEU A 46 -12.29 3.15 2.57
C LEU A 46 -11.34 4.36 2.42
N PHE A 47 -10.53 4.38 1.36
CA PHE A 47 -9.56 5.45 1.13
C PHE A 47 -10.20 6.82 0.81
N LYS A 48 -11.49 6.89 0.46
CA LYS A 48 -12.22 8.18 0.34
C LYS A 48 -12.34 8.92 1.68
N TYR A 49 -12.33 8.19 2.80
CA TYR A 49 -12.49 8.74 4.14
C TYR A 49 -11.17 8.91 4.89
N VAL A 50 -10.06 8.52 4.27
CA VAL A 50 -8.72 8.64 4.82
C VAL A 50 -8.16 10.05 4.58
N SER A 51 -7.78 10.75 5.66
CA SER A 51 -7.11 12.03 5.53
C SER A 51 -5.70 11.85 4.94
N LYS A 52 -5.43 12.55 3.83
CA LYS A 52 -4.25 12.37 2.97
C LYS A 52 -2.87 12.54 3.63
N LYS A 53 -2.78 13.01 4.88
CA LYS A 53 -1.51 13.46 5.46
C LYS A 53 -1.10 12.80 6.78
N LYS A 54 -2.01 12.25 7.59
CA LYS A 54 -1.66 12.15 9.02
C LYS A 54 -0.85 10.94 9.46
N GLN A 55 -0.78 9.82 8.72
CA GLN A 55 -0.09 8.63 9.23
C GLN A 55 0.43 7.68 8.12
N THR A 56 0.67 8.16 6.90
CA THR A 56 1.10 7.31 5.76
C THR A 56 2.30 6.42 6.08
N GLU A 57 3.29 6.93 6.81
CA GLU A 57 4.53 6.21 7.13
C GLU A 57 4.29 4.99 8.01
N SER A 58 3.56 5.14 9.12
CA SER A 58 3.30 4.03 10.05
C SER A 58 2.45 2.93 9.40
N LEU A 59 1.48 3.30 8.55
CA LEU A 59 0.72 2.30 7.81
C LEU A 59 1.57 1.62 6.74
N LEU A 60 2.41 2.37 6.04
CA LEU A 60 3.32 1.81 5.04
C LEU A 60 4.28 0.79 5.67
N GLU A 61 4.88 1.10 6.81
CA GLU A 61 5.77 0.16 7.54
C GLU A 61 5.04 -1.13 7.89
N LYS A 62 3.84 -1.05 8.49
CA LYS A 62 3.01 -2.22 8.81
C LYS A 62 2.65 -3.04 7.56
N LEU A 63 2.35 -2.38 6.45
CA LEU A 63 2.05 -3.06 5.19
C LEU A 63 3.28 -3.77 4.61
N LEU A 64 4.45 -3.14 4.67
CA LEU A 64 5.72 -3.71 4.19
C LEU A 64 6.20 -4.90 5.04
N GLU A 65 6.04 -4.83 6.36
CA GLU A 65 6.28 -5.97 7.26
C GLU A 65 5.38 -7.15 6.86
N ARG A 66 4.10 -6.87 6.62
CA ARG A 66 3.14 -7.90 6.23
C ARG A 66 3.40 -8.45 4.83
N PHE A 67 3.84 -7.61 3.91
CA PHE A 67 4.27 -7.99 2.57
C PHE A 67 5.41 -9.01 2.62
N CYS A 68 6.38 -8.79 3.52
CA CYS A 68 7.50 -9.71 3.74
C CYS A 68 7.06 -11.08 4.26
N LEU A 69 5.91 -11.15 4.96
CA LEU A 69 5.36 -12.39 5.51
C LEU A 69 4.41 -13.11 4.53
N ALA A 70 4.04 -12.48 3.41
CA ALA A 70 3.08 -13.01 2.44
C ALA A 70 3.74 -13.85 1.32
N ASN A 71 4.97 -14.33 1.51
CA ASN A 71 5.76 -14.99 0.45
C ASN A 71 5.06 -16.18 -0.22
N ASP A 72 4.26 -16.92 0.54
CA ASP A 72 3.55 -18.11 0.05
C ASP A 72 2.11 -17.81 -0.43
N ASP A 73 1.70 -16.54 -0.45
CA ASP A 73 0.37 -16.10 -0.87
C ASP A 73 0.46 -14.95 -1.91
N PRO A 74 0.51 -15.30 -3.22
CA PRO A 74 0.54 -14.32 -4.30
C PRO A 74 -0.66 -13.36 -4.28
N ARG A 75 -1.83 -13.83 -3.83
CA ARG A 75 -3.03 -13.00 -3.78
C ARG A 75 -2.90 -11.93 -2.69
N ALA A 76 -2.41 -12.32 -1.51
CA ALA A 76 -2.12 -11.35 -0.45
C ALA A 76 -1.05 -10.32 -0.89
N CYS A 77 -0.04 -10.75 -1.65
CA CYS A 77 0.95 -9.83 -2.23
C CYS A 77 0.28 -8.78 -3.15
N ARG A 78 -0.57 -9.21 -4.09
CA ARG A 78 -1.32 -8.29 -4.96
C ARG A 78 -2.20 -7.32 -4.18
N ASP A 79 -2.94 -7.82 -3.20
CA ASP A 79 -3.86 -7.03 -2.38
C ASP A 79 -3.11 -5.98 -1.52
N LEU A 80 -1.98 -6.35 -0.91
CA LEU A 80 -1.14 -5.41 -0.16
C LEU A 80 -0.50 -4.36 -1.07
N ALA A 81 0.00 -4.75 -2.25
CA ALA A 81 0.54 -3.82 -3.23
C ALA A 81 -0.53 -2.82 -3.68
N TYR A 82 -1.76 -3.31 -3.90
CA TYR A 82 -2.89 -2.46 -4.25
C TYR A 82 -3.21 -1.45 -3.13
N ILE A 83 -3.27 -1.88 -1.87
CA ILE A 83 -3.48 -0.97 -0.72
C ILE A 83 -2.38 0.10 -0.68
N MET A 84 -1.11 -0.30 -0.82
CA MET A 84 0.02 0.62 -0.83
C MET A 84 -0.09 1.66 -1.95
N SER A 85 -0.62 1.28 -3.13
CA SER A 85 -0.82 2.20 -4.25
C SER A 85 -1.82 3.32 -4.00
N LYS A 86 -2.71 3.17 -3.00
CA LYS A 86 -3.69 4.19 -2.58
C LYS A 86 -3.13 5.21 -1.61
N LEU A 87 -1.94 4.95 -1.05
CA LEU A 87 -1.30 5.87 -0.13
C LEU A 87 -0.86 7.16 -0.84
N THR A 88 -1.03 8.29 -0.15
CA THR A 88 -0.45 9.56 -0.59
C THR A 88 0.96 9.69 -0.02
N PHE A 89 1.97 9.41 -0.85
CA PHE A 89 3.37 9.45 -0.44
C PHE A 89 3.88 10.87 -0.22
N ASN A 90 4.49 11.08 0.93
CA ASN A 90 5.35 12.21 1.26
C ASN A 90 6.83 11.78 1.13
N GLU A 91 7.76 12.69 1.42
CA GLU A 91 9.20 12.39 1.31
C GLU A 91 9.66 11.25 2.22
N GLN A 92 9.14 11.19 3.45
CA GLN A 92 9.57 10.22 4.46
C GLN A 92 9.02 8.82 4.16
N SER A 93 7.74 8.70 3.80
CA SER A 93 7.14 7.44 3.33
C SER A 93 7.81 6.94 2.03
N LEU A 94 8.20 7.83 1.10
CA LEU A 94 8.97 7.41 -0.07
C LEU A 94 10.34 6.85 0.33
N LYS A 95 11.05 7.50 1.27
CA LYS A 95 12.31 6.95 1.80
C LYS A 95 12.10 5.60 2.47
N GLY A 96 11.02 5.44 3.24
CA GLY A 96 10.64 4.18 3.86
C GLY A 96 10.40 3.06 2.84
N LEU A 97 9.65 3.34 1.77
CA LEU A 97 9.44 2.40 0.68
C LEU A 97 10.75 1.94 0.04
N LEU A 98 11.66 2.89 -0.25
CA LEU A 98 12.94 2.59 -0.87
C LEU A 98 13.90 1.85 0.07
N HIS A 99 13.82 2.12 1.38
CA HIS A 99 14.66 1.47 2.37
C HIS A 99 14.33 -0.01 2.53
N HIS A 100 13.05 -0.36 2.53
CA HIS A 100 12.56 -1.74 2.69
C HIS A 100 12.51 -2.52 1.36
N TYR A 101 13.35 -2.16 0.38
CA TYR A 101 13.33 -2.75 -0.95
C TYR A 101 13.42 -4.28 -0.93
N ASP A 102 14.29 -4.83 -0.09
CA ASP A 102 14.50 -6.28 -0.01
C ASP A 102 13.25 -7.06 0.47
N ASN A 103 12.26 -6.39 1.09
CA ASN A 103 11.03 -7.04 1.55
C ASN A 103 10.06 -7.38 0.41
N TYR A 104 10.17 -6.70 -0.74
CA TYR A 104 9.22 -6.82 -1.84
C TYR A 104 9.85 -7.05 -3.22
N ARG A 105 11.17 -6.89 -3.37
CA ARG A 105 11.89 -7.05 -4.64
C ARG A 105 11.58 -8.35 -5.38
N ASP A 106 11.47 -9.43 -4.63
CA ASP A 106 11.25 -10.78 -5.10
C ASP A 106 9.82 -10.98 -5.60
N LYS A 107 8.89 -10.05 -5.34
CA LYS A 107 7.49 -10.13 -5.75
C LYS A 107 7.16 -9.20 -6.91
N LEU A 108 8.12 -8.38 -7.35
CA LEU A 108 7.94 -7.42 -8.46
C LEU A 108 7.79 -8.08 -9.83
N PHE A 109 8.03 -9.39 -9.95
CA PHE A 109 7.77 -10.14 -11.18
C PHE A 109 6.27 -10.38 -11.42
N ASP A 110 5.42 -10.31 -10.38
CA ASP A 110 3.97 -10.39 -10.53
C ASP A 110 3.46 -9.10 -11.18
N ASN A 111 2.70 -9.25 -12.26
CA ASN A 111 2.24 -8.11 -13.06
C ASN A 111 1.38 -7.12 -12.25
N ASP A 112 0.48 -7.59 -11.39
CA ASP A 112 -0.42 -6.70 -10.65
C ASP A 112 0.31 -6.01 -9.49
N VAL A 113 1.27 -6.71 -8.86
CA VAL A 113 2.20 -6.08 -7.91
C VAL A 113 2.98 -4.98 -8.63
N TYR A 114 3.57 -5.29 -9.78
CA TYR A 114 4.32 -4.34 -10.59
C TYR A 114 3.48 -3.11 -10.98
N GLN A 115 2.27 -3.29 -11.51
CA GLN A 115 1.36 -2.19 -11.86
C GLN A 115 1.01 -1.31 -10.65
N SER A 116 0.85 -1.93 -9.48
CA SER A 116 0.61 -1.19 -8.23
C SER A 116 1.83 -0.33 -7.86
N PHE A 117 3.06 -0.85 -8.01
CA PHE A 117 4.28 -0.08 -7.79
C PHE A 117 4.47 1.04 -8.82
N LEU A 118 4.13 0.84 -10.09
CA LEU A 118 4.10 1.93 -11.07
C LEU A 118 3.15 3.05 -10.64
N THR A 119 1.96 2.68 -10.16
CA THR A 119 0.98 3.63 -9.62
C THR A 119 1.54 4.40 -8.41
N ILE A 120 2.24 3.73 -7.49
CA ILE A 120 2.94 4.37 -6.37
C ILE A 120 3.91 5.44 -6.88
N LEU A 121 4.72 5.09 -7.89
CA LEU A 121 5.75 6.00 -8.42
C LEU A 121 5.16 7.18 -9.16
N ASP A 122 4.08 6.99 -9.92
CA ASP A 122 3.37 8.08 -10.58
C ASP A 122 2.74 9.03 -9.57
N ASN A 123 2.15 8.51 -8.50
CA ASN A 123 1.61 9.31 -7.40
C ASN A 123 2.72 10.07 -6.67
N ALA A 124 3.84 9.42 -6.35
CA ALA A 124 5.01 10.06 -5.74
C ALA A 124 5.59 11.14 -6.65
N LYS A 125 5.68 10.90 -7.97
CA LYS A 125 6.17 11.88 -8.96
C LYS A 125 5.27 13.11 -9.03
N LYS A 126 3.94 12.94 -9.00
CA LYS A 126 2.98 14.05 -8.96
C LYS A 126 3.13 14.90 -7.69
N ASN A 127 3.34 14.26 -6.54
CA ASN A 127 3.38 14.95 -5.24
C ASN A 127 4.76 15.52 -4.87
N LEU A 128 5.84 14.89 -5.33
CA LEU A 128 7.21 15.15 -4.89
C LEU A 128 8.16 15.54 -6.03
N GLY A 129 7.72 15.43 -7.29
CA GLY A 129 8.57 15.60 -8.48
C GLY A 129 9.09 17.02 -8.72
N ALA A 130 8.59 18.02 -7.98
CA ALA A 130 9.15 19.37 -7.97
C ALA A 130 10.52 19.44 -7.27
N LYS A 131 10.84 18.49 -6.39
CA LYS A 131 12.15 18.38 -5.72
C LYS A 131 13.13 17.59 -6.59
N PRO A 132 14.24 18.21 -7.06
CA PRO A 132 15.18 17.55 -7.98
C PRO A 132 15.72 16.21 -7.44
N ASP A 133 16.14 16.16 -6.17
CA ASP A 133 16.72 14.95 -5.56
C ASP A 133 15.72 13.79 -5.49
N LEU A 134 14.45 14.09 -5.15
CA LEU A 134 13.40 13.07 -5.09
C LEU A 134 13.00 12.59 -6.49
N LYS A 135 12.96 13.51 -7.47
CA LYS A 135 12.69 13.16 -8.86
C LYS A 135 13.73 12.17 -9.40
N VAL A 136 15.02 12.37 -9.08
CA VAL A 136 16.10 11.44 -9.45
C VAL A 136 15.90 10.08 -8.78
N LYS A 137 15.58 10.04 -7.49
CA LYS A 137 15.30 8.78 -6.77
C LYS A 137 14.12 8.01 -7.36
N ILE A 138 13.01 8.70 -7.64
CA ILE A 138 11.82 8.09 -8.26
C ILE A 138 12.18 7.54 -9.66
N LYS A 139 12.88 8.32 -10.49
CA LYS A 139 13.28 7.88 -11.83
C LYS A 139 14.20 6.65 -11.79
N ARG A 140 15.18 6.64 -10.88
CA ARG A 140 16.09 5.50 -10.71
C ARG A 140 15.32 4.26 -10.29
N PHE A 141 14.41 4.38 -9.33
CA PHE A 141 13.58 3.26 -8.90
C PHE A 141 12.65 2.77 -10.03
N PHE A 142 12.03 3.68 -10.79
CA PHE A 142 11.23 3.32 -11.96
C PHE A 142 12.01 2.54 -13.02
N SER A 143 13.24 2.99 -13.31
CA SER A 143 14.14 2.29 -14.26
C SER A 143 14.52 0.91 -13.74
N PHE A 144 14.68 0.77 -12.42
CA PHE A 144 15.02 -0.50 -11.80
C PHE A 144 13.84 -1.47 -11.81
N CYS A 145 12.62 -1.03 -11.49
CA CYS A 145 11.41 -1.85 -11.63
C CYS A 145 11.26 -2.37 -13.07
N LEU A 146 11.53 -1.54 -14.08
CA LEU A 146 11.47 -1.95 -15.49
C LEU A 146 12.46 -3.06 -15.84
N LEU A 147 13.65 -3.10 -15.22
CA LEU A 147 14.62 -4.17 -15.46
C LEU A 147 14.07 -5.53 -14.99
N PHE A 148 13.40 -5.57 -13.85
CA PHE A 148 12.76 -6.80 -13.33
C PHE A 148 11.58 -7.32 -14.15
N PHE A 149 11.00 -6.49 -15.03
CA PHE A 149 9.93 -6.93 -15.92
C PHE A 149 10.44 -7.49 -17.26
N ILE A 150 11.71 -7.21 -17.60
CA ILE A 150 12.32 -7.58 -18.88
C ILE A 150 13.16 -8.87 -18.75
N ASP A 151 13.65 -9.19 -17.55
CA ASP A 151 14.33 -10.45 -17.22
C ASP A 151 13.34 -11.55 -16.79
#